data_AF-A0A060CEB0-F1
#
_entry.id   AF-A0A060CEB0-F1
#
_cell.length_a   1.000
_cell.length_b   1.000
_cell.length_c   1.000
_cell.angle_alpha   90.00
_cell.angle_beta   90.00
_cell.angle_gamma   90.00
#
_symmetry.space_group_name_H-M   'P 1'
#
loop_
_entity.id
_entity.type
_entity.pdbx_description
1 polymer ?
#
loop_
_entity_poly.entity_id
_entity_poly.type
_entity_poly.pdbx_seq_one_letter_code
_entity_poly.pdbx_strand_id
1 'polypeptide(L)' 'MQRQANQTGLPDNLKSGMENISGMSLDHVRVHYNSAKPAAVQAHAYAQGSDIHLASGQEKHLPHELGHVVQQAQGRV' A
#
# COMPACT_ATOMS: atom_id res chain seq x y z
N MET A 1 2.63 8.59 -23.99
CA MET A 1 2.40 7.44 -23.10
C MET A 1 1.21 7.77 -22.22
N GLN A 2 0.08 7.08 -22.38
CA GLN A 2 -1.07 7.27 -21.50
C GLN A 2 -0.72 6.65 -20.15
N ARG A 3 -0.62 7.44 -19.08
CA ARG A 3 -0.56 6.89 -17.73
C ARG A 3 -1.90 6.21 -17.47
N GLN A 4 -1.89 4.89 -17.23
CA GLN A 4 -3.08 4.19 -16.76
C GLN A 4 -3.59 4.88 -15.50
N ALA A 5 -4.92 5.02 -15.41
CA ALA A 5 -5.54 5.64 -14.24
C ALA A 5 -5.18 4.84 -12.99
N ASN A 6 -4.74 5.53 -11.94
CA ASN A 6 -4.35 4.89 -10.70
C ASN A 6 -5.61 4.44 -9.93
N GLN A 7 -5.82 3.13 -9.86
CA GLN A 7 -6.97 2.50 -9.19
C GLN A 7 -6.58 1.83 -7.86
N THR A 8 -5.36 2.07 -7.38
CA THR A 8 -4.78 1.36 -6.23
C THR A 8 -5.20 1.98 -4.89
N GLY A 9 -5.66 3.23 -4.90
CA GLY A 9 -5.84 4.05 -3.70
C GLY A 9 -4.54 4.67 -3.18
N LEU A 10 -3.38 4.39 -3.80
CA LEU A 10 -2.14 5.08 -3.49
C LEU A 10 -2.14 6.49 -4.09
N PRO A 11 -1.57 7.50 -3.40
CA PRO A 11 -1.19 8.76 -4.04
C PRO A 11 -0.24 8.52 -5.21
N ASP A 12 -0.44 9.19 -6.35
CA ASP A 12 0.33 8.96 -7.57
C ASP A 12 1.85 9.09 -7.38
N ASN A 13 2.28 10.10 -6.62
CA ASN A 13 3.69 10.30 -6.33
C ASN A 13 4.30 9.16 -5.50
N LEU A 14 3.54 8.62 -4.53
CA LEU A 14 3.98 7.50 -3.71
C LEU A 14 4.09 6.24 -4.55
N LYS A 15 3.07 5.96 -5.38
CA LYS A 15 3.07 4.82 -6.30
C LYS A 15 4.26 4.89 -7.26
N SER A 16 4.35 5.97 -8.05
CA SER A 16 5.44 6.13 -9.01
C SER A 16 6.82 6.13 -8.36
N GLY A 17 6.98 6.75 -7.18
CA GLY A 17 8.24 6.72 -6.44
C GLY A 17 8.65 5.31 -6.05
N MET A 18 7.72 4.53 -5.48
CA MET A 18 7.99 3.17 -5.05
C MET A 18 8.19 2.20 -6.24
N GLU A 19 7.45 2.36 -7.34
CA GLU A 19 7.65 1.59 -8.58
C GLU A 19 9.06 1.82 -9.16
N ASN A 20 9.51 3.07 -9.19
CA ASN A 20 10.86 3.41 -9.66
C ASN A 20 11.97 2.80 -8.78
N ILE A 21 11.77 2.74 -7.46
CA ILE A 21 12.76 2.17 -6.52
C ILE A 21 12.74 0.64 -6.55
N SER A 22 11.56 0.04 -6.59
CA SER A 22 11.40 -1.42 -6.50
C SER A 22 11.58 -2.15 -7.83
N GLY A 23 11.41 -1.45 -8.96
CA GLY A 23 11.40 -2.04 -10.30
C GLY A 23 10.15 -2.90 -10.57
N MET A 24 9.11 -2.78 -9.76
CA MET A 24 7.88 -3.58 -9.84
C MET A 24 6.66 -2.68 -10.03
N SER A 25 5.66 -3.13 -10.80
CA SER A 25 4.36 -2.46 -10.87
C SER A 25 3.58 -2.66 -9.56
N LEU A 26 2.95 -1.59 -9.09
CA LEU A 26 2.07 -1.59 -7.93
C LEU A 26 0.59 -1.50 -8.32
N ASP A 27 0.24 -1.70 -9.59
CA ASP A 27 -1.16 -1.66 -10.08
C ASP A 27 -2.08 -2.65 -9.37
N HIS A 28 -1.51 -3.70 -8.80
CA HIS A 28 -2.22 -4.75 -8.09
C HIS A 28 -2.48 -4.40 -6.61
N VAL A 29 -1.91 -3.31 -6.10
CA VAL A 29 -2.10 -2.85 -4.71
C VAL A 29 -3.50 -2.27 -4.52
N ARG A 30 -4.11 -2.52 -3.36
CA ARG A 30 -5.37 -1.88 -2.94
C ARG A 30 -5.26 -1.29 -1.54
N VAL A 31 -5.50 0.01 -1.43
CA VAL A 31 -5.54 0.73 -0.15
C VAL A 31 -6.98 0.89 0.30
N HIS A 32 -7.26 0.38 1.50
CA HIS A 32 -8.54 0.49 2.18
C HIS A 32 -8.43 1.52 3.31
N TYR A 33 -8.80 2.76 3.00
CA TYR A 33 -8.88 3.84 3.97
C TYR A 33 -10.07 3.65 4.93
N ASN A 34 -9.95 4.20 6.14
CA ASN A 34 -10.98 4.14 7.17
C ASN A 34 -11.46 2.69 7.44
N SER A 35 -10.55 1.73 7.33
CA SER A 35 -10.85 0.32 7.53
C SER A 35 -11.02 0.02 9.02
N ALA A 36 -12.06 -0.74 9.36
CA ALA A 36 -12.25 -1.26 10.71
C ALA A 36 -11.33 -2.46 11.02
N LYS A 37 -10.67 -3.05 10.01
CA LYS A 37 -9.88 -4.28 10.18
C LYS A 37 -8.66 -4.12 11.10
N PRO A 38 -7.86 -3.02 11.05
CA PRO A 38 -6.71 -2.89 11.93
C PRO A 38 -7.07 -2.98 13.42
N ALA A 39 -8.26 -2.48 13.81
CA ALA A 39 -8.72 -2.55 15.20
C ALA A 39 -8.93 -4.00 15.69
N ALA A 40 -9.32 -4.93 14.81
CA ALA A 40 -9.53 -6.33 15.17
C ALA A 40 -8.22 -7.06 15.56
N VAL A 41 -7.08 -6.53 15.13
CA VAL A 41 -5.74 -7.03 15.45
C VAL A 41 -4.94 -6.04 16.31
N GLN A 42 -5.63 -5.08 16.93
CA GLN A 42 -5.02 -4.05 17.79
C GLN A 42 -3.90 -3.24 17.11
N ALA A 43 -4.05 -3.00 15.80
CA ALA A 43 -3.11 -2.23 14.98
C ALA A 43 -3.73 -0.93 14.46
N HIS A 44 -2.88 0.01 14.05
CA HIS A 44 -3.29 1.25 13.37
C HIS A 44 -3.39 1.09 11.85
N ALA A 45 -2.55 0.22 11.29
CA ALA A 45 -2.51 -0.12 9.88
C ALA A 45 -1.86 -1.50 9.74
N TYR A 46 -2.09 -2.18 8.63
CA TYR A 46 -1.30 -3.36 8.24
C TYR A 46 -1.39 -3.61 6.73
N ALA A 47 -0.36 -4.26 6.19
CA ALA A 47 -0.35 -4.86 4.87
C ALA A 47 -0.49 -6.38 4.94
N GLN A 48 -1.28 -6.95 4.02
CA GLN A 48 -1.38 -8.39 3.83
C GLN A 48 -1.46 -8.70 2.34
N GLY A 49 -0.38 -9.27 1.79
CA GLY A 49 -0.26 -9.47 0.36
C GLY A 49 -0.23 -8.11 -0.35
N SER A 50 -1.29 -7.81 -1.11
CA SER A 50 -1.39 -6.57 -1.90
C SER A 50 -2.41 -5.59 -1.34
N ASP A 51 -3.07 -5.95 -0.24
CA ASP A 51 -4.04 -5.11 0.44
C ASP A 51 -3.38 -4.37 1.60
N ILE A 52 -3.60 -3.06 1.66
CA ILE A 52 -3.19 -2.19 2.75
C ILE A 52 -4.45 -1.70 3.46
N HIS A 53 -4.56 -1.95 4.76
CA HIS A 53 -5.66 -1.48 5.58
C HIS A 53 -5.18 -0.37 6.52
N LEU A 54 -5.83 0.80 6.46
CA LEU A 54 -5.53 1.96 7.30
C LEU A 54 -6.74 2.28 8.18
N ALA A 55 -6.54 2.41 9.48
CA ALA A 55 -7.57 2.97 10.35
C ALA A 55 -7.80 4.46 10.03
N SER A 56 -8.93 5.00 10.47
CA SER A 56 -9.27 6.42 10.30
C SER A 56 -8.17 7.32 10.90
N GLY A 57 -7.65 8.25 10.10
CA GLY A 57 -6.59 9.19 10.52
C GLY A 57 -5.17 8.57 10.59
N GLN A 58 -4.97 7.36 10.07
CA GLN A 58 -3.68 6.65 10.10
C GLN A 58 -2.98 6.60 8.74
N GLU A 59 -3.32 7.48 7.79
CA GLU A 59 -2.75 7.54 6.43
C GLU A 59 -1.24 7.77 6.41
N LYS A 60 -0.68 8.35 7.48
CA LYS A 60 0.76 8.49 7.70
C LYS A 60 1.52 7.15 7.68
N HIS A 61 0.84 6.04 7.95
CA HIS A 61 1.42 4.69 7.93
C HIS A 61 1.51 4.10 6.51
N LEU A 62 0.83 4.70 5.53
CA LEU A 62 0.75 4.17 4.17
C LEU A 62 2.12 3.89 3.52
N PRO A 63 3.14 4.78 3.60
CA PRO A 63 4.45 4.49 3.01
C PRO A 63 5.14 3.29 3.67
N HIS A 64 4.94 3.09 4.97
CA HIS A 64 5.49 1.97 5.73
C HIS A 64 4.84 0.64 5.27
N GLU A 65 3.51 0.59 5.24
CA GLU A 65 2.77 -0.59 4.80
C GLU A 65 3.04 -0.93 3.32
N LEU A 66 3.20 0.07 2.46
CA LEU A 66 3.57 -0.17 1.07
C LEU A 66 4.96 -0.80 0.93
N GLY A 67 5.89 -0.44 1.81
CA GLY A 67 7.19 -1.10 1.90
C GLY A 67 7.08 -2.60 2.20
N HIS A 68 6.17 -2.97 3.13
CA HIS A 68 5.89 -4.39 3.43
C HIS A 68 5.33 -5.13 2.23
N VAL A 69 4.41 -4.53 1.46
CA VAL A 69 3.88 -5.13 0.21
C VAL A 69 5.01 -5.42 -0.78
N VAL A 70 5.91 -4.47 -0.99
CA VAL A 70 7.07 -4.63 -1.89
C VAL A 70 7.99 -5.76 -1.42
N GLN A 71 8.29 -5.82 -0.12
CA GLN A 71 9.15 -6.86 0.46
C GLN A 71 8.53 -8.26 0.34
N GLN A 72 7.23 -8.37 0.63
CA GLN A 72 6.44 -9.61 0.46
C GLN A 72 6.46 -10.07 -1.00
N ALA A 73 6.23 -9.17 -1.95
CA ALA A 73 6.25 -9.47 -3.39
C ALA A 73 7.63 -9.92 -3.91
N GLN A 74 8.72 -9.47 -3.29
CA GLN A 74 10.08 -9.91 -3.61
C GLN A 74 10.51 -11.20 -2.90
N GLY A 75 9.66 -11.76 -2.02
CA GLY A 75 10.00 -12.95 -1.24
C GLY A 75 11.08 -12.70 -0.17
N ARG A 76 11.17 -11.48 0.38
CA ARG A 76 12.18 -11.06 1.36
C ARG A 76 11.65 -10.99 2.81
N VAL A 77 10.66 -11.82 3.15
CA VAL A 77 10.02 -11.85 4.48
C VAL A 77 10.70 -12.80 5.45
#